data_AF-A0A096MDW6-F1
#
_entry.id   AF-A0A096MDW6-F1
#
_cell.length_a   1.000
_cell.length_b   1.000
_cell.length_c   1.000
_cell.angle_alpha   90.00
_cell.angle_beta   90.00
_cell.angle_gamma   90.00
#
_symmetry.space_group_name_H-M   'P 1'
#
loop_
_entity.id
_entity.type
_entity.pdbx_description
1 polymer ?
#
loop_
_entity_poly.entity_id
_entity_poly.type
_entity_poly.pdbx_seq_one_letter_code
_entity_poly.pdbx_strand_id
1 'polypeptide(L)'
;MPCERKPMRYGHSEGHTEVCFDDTGRYIVTCGNDGDVRIWESLDDDDPKFITVGEKAYSLALKVRLFYQIAAFRLLSKLINRSM
;
A
#
# COMPACT_ATOMS: atom_id res chain seq x y z
N MET A 1 5.27 -30.26 3.65
CA MET A 1 4.84 -29.57 4.88
C MET A 1 3.42 -29.08 4.64
N PRO A 2 2.45 -29.36 5.52
CA PRO A 2 1.09 -28.83 5.36
C PRO A 2 1.15 -27.30 5.49
N CYS A 3 0.45 -26.58 4.61
CA CYS A 3 0.32 -25.13 4.74
C CYS A 3 -0.57 -24.82 5.95
N GLU A 4 -0.01 -24.22 6.98
CA GLU A 4 -0.77 -23.77 8.13
C GLU A 4 -1.46 -22.45 7.79
N ARG A 5 -2.79 -22.44 7.87
CA ARG A 5 -3.59 -21.22 7.62
C ARG A 5 -3.63 -20.38 8.89
N LYS A 6 -2.96 -19.24 8.88
CA LYS A 6 -3.08 -18.25 9.96
C LYS A 6 -4.48 -17.61 10.00
N PRO A 7 -4.95 -17.18 11.18
CA PRO A 7 -6.21 -16.48 11.31
C PRO A 7 -6.22 -15.18 10.50
N MET A 8 -7.42 -14.77 10.05
CA MET A 8 -7.61 -13.53 9.31
C MET A 8 -7.28 -12.33 10.20
N ARG A 9 -6.51 -11.37 9.66
CA ARG A 9 -6.15 -10.12 10.33
C ARG A 9 -6.69 -8.95 9.52
N TYR A 10 -7.17 -7.92 10.22
CA TYR A 10 -7.66 -6.71 9.60
C TYR A 10 -6.56 -5.67 9.56
N GLY A 11 -6.07 -5.39 8.34
CA GLY A 11 -5.02 -4.41 8.11
C GLY A 11 -5.53 -3.02 7.75
N HIS A 12 -6.76 -2.87 7.25
CA HIS A 12 -7.39 -1.60 6.83
C HIS A 12 -8.89 -1.62 7.17
N SER A 13 -9.51 -0.45 7.13
CA SER A 13 -10.98 -0.34 7.20
C SER A 13 -11.65 -1.06 6.02
N GLU A 14 -12.94 -1.40 6.19
CA GLU A 14 -13.72 -2.06 5.15
C GLU A 14 -13.73 -1.25 3.85
N GLY A 15 -13.62 -1.95 2.71
CA GLY A 15 -13.66 -1.37 1.38
C GLY A 15 -12.43 -1.70 0.56
N HIS A 16 -12.00 -0.75 -0.27
CA HIS A 16 -10.87 -0.91 -1.18
C HIS A 16 -9.58 -1.19 -0.39
N THR A 17 -8.86 -2.22 -0.80
CA THR A 17 -7.54 -2.55 -0.26
C THR A 17 -6.62 -3.01 -1.39
N GLU A 18 -5.38 -2.55 -1.36
CA GLU A 18 -4.33 -3.04 -2.23
C GLU A 18 -3.13 -3.53 -1.45
N VAL A 19 -2.36 -4.42 -2.07
CA VAL A 19 -1.14 -4.99 -1.52
C VAL A 19 -0.06 -5.07 -2.59
N CYS A 20 1.17 -4.75 -2.21
CA CYS A 20 2.36 -4.89 -3.03
C CYS A 20 3.50 -5.44 -2.17
N PHE A 21 4.43 -6.18 -2.78
CA PHE A 21 5.63 -6.67 -2.13
C PHE A 21 6.85 -5.92 -2.66
N ASP A 22 7.86 -5.79 -1.81
CA ASP A 22 9.19 -5.39 -2.28
C ASP A 22 9.82 -6.49 -3.15
N ASP A 23 10.75 -6.11 -4.03
CA ASP A 23 11.46 -7.05 -4.92
C ASP A 23 12.21 -8.16 -4.15
N THR A 24 12.59 -7.88 -2.90
CA THR A 24 13.25 -8.86 -2.01
C THR A 24 12.27 -9.72 -1.23
N GLY A 25 10.96 -9.41 -1.26
CA GLY A 25 9.92 -10.05 -0.45
C GLY A 25 10.01 -9.75 1.05
N ARG A 26 10.92 -8.86 1.47
CA ARG A 26 11.11 -8.50 2.89
C ARG A 26 9.99 -7.61 3.44
N TYR A 27 9.43 -6.75 2.59
CA TYR A 27 8.41 -5.80 3.00
C TYR A 27 7.11 -6.06 2.25
N ILE A 28 6.01 -5.89 2.97
CA ILE A 28 4.66 -5.87 2.41
C ILE A 28 4.15 -4.44 2.56
N VAL A 29 3.57 -3.88 1.51
CA VAL A 29 2.96 -2.56 1.54
C VAL A 29 1.49 -2.69 1.22
N THR A 30 0.64 -2.14 2.08
CA THR A 30 -0.81 -2.16 1.90
C THR A 30 -1.37 -0.74 1.92
N CYS A 31 -2.46 -0.51 1.20
CA CYS A 31 -3.23 0.72 1.34
C CYS A 31 -4.71 0.41 1.32
N GLY A 32 -5.52 1.35 1.82
CA GLY A 32 -6.96 1.19 1.73
C GLY A 32 -7.77 2.46 1.83
N ASN A 33 -9.06 2.22 2.07
CA ASN A 33 -10.11 3.23 2.16
C ASN A 33 -10.04 4.11 3.42
N ASP A 34 -9.14 3.78 4.36
CA ASP A 34 -8.78 4.63 5.50
C ASP A 34 -7.75 5.72 5.14
N GLY A 35 -7.15 5.66 3.95
CA GLY A 35 -6.17 6.64 3.51
C GLY A 35 -4.77 6.43 4.11
N ASP A 36 -4.56 5.31 4.80
CA ASP A 36 -3.26 4.90 5.31
C ASP A 36 -2.55 4.02 4.29
N VAL A 37 -1.23 4.19 4.21
CA VAL A 37 -0.31 3.25 3.58
C VAL A 37 0.50 2.61 4.69
N ARG A 38 0.37 1.29 4.87
CA ARG A 38 1.08 0.51 5.90
C ARG A 38 2.21 -0.28 5.26
N ILE A 39 3.34 -0.37 5.97
CA ILE A 39 4.55 -1.08 5.58
C ILE A 39 4.86 -2.09 6.69
N TRP A 40 4.74 -3.37 6.34
CA TRP A 40 4.89 -4.49 7.24
C TRP A 40 6.25 -5.16 7.02
N GLU A 41 6.95 -5.49 8.10
CA GLU A 41 8.20 -6.29 8.02
C GLU A 41 7.92 -7.80 7.96
N SER A 42 6.75 -8.24 8.42
CA SER A 42 6.31 -9.62 8.34
C SER A 42 4.78 -9.73 8.43
N LEU A 43 4.23 -10.92 8.18
CA LEU A 43 2.80 -11.21 8.40
C LEU A 43 2.40 -11.21 9.88
N ASP A 44 3.37 -11.29 10.80
CA ASP A 44 3.17 -11.28 12.24
C ASP A 44 3.53 -9.92 12.87
N ASP A 45 3.79 -8.91 12.04
CA ASP A 45 4.07 -7.57 12.49
C ASP A 45 2.77 -6.91 12.98
N ASP A 46 2.68 -6.67 14.29
CA ASP A 46 1.52 -6.05 14.92
C ASP A 46 1.59 -4.51 14.94
N ASP A 47 2.76 -3.93 14.62
CA ASP A 47 2.99 -2.47 14.63
C ASP A 47 3.70 -2.01 13.34
N PRO A 48 3.04 -2.16 12.17
CA PRO A 48 3.62 -1.75 10.91
C PRO A 48 3.82 -0.24 10.88
N LYS A 49 4.88 0.19 10.20
CA LYS A 49 5.05 1.62 9.92
C LYS A 49 3.95 2.07 8.98
N PHE A 50 3.33 3.21 9.25
CA PHE A 50 2.29 3.73 8.38
C PHE A 50 2.47 5.22 8.08
N ILE A 51 1.93 5.62 6.94
CA ILE A 51 1.91 6.99 6.45
C ILE A 51 0.49 7.30 5.98
N THR A 52 -0.13 8.31 6.57
CA THR A 52 -1.44 8.79 6.13
C THR A 52 -1.26 9.72 4.93
N VAL A 53 -1.91 9.40 3.82
CA VAL A 53 -1.76 10.12 2.54
C VAL A 53 -2.97 10.99 2.18
N GLY A 54 -4.08 10.80 2.88
CA GLY A 54 -5.33 11.53 2.67
C GLY A 54 -6.50 10.76 3.25
N GLU A 55 -7.69 10.97 2.69
CA GLU A 55 -8.90 10.25 3.11
C GLU A 55 -8.97 8.82 2.53
N LYS A 56 -8.41 8.60 1.33
CA LYS A 56 -8.42 7.31 0.63
C LYS A 56 -7.17 7.12 -0.22
N ALA A 57 -6.67 5.89 -0.27
CA ALA A 57 -5.63 5.47 -1.20
C ALA A 57 -6.20 4.41 -2.16
N TYR A 58 -6.13 4.69 -3.45
CA TYR A 58 -6.70 3.82 -4.49
C TYR A 58 -5.68 2.95 -5.19
N SER A 59 -4.41 3.34 -5.24
CA SER A 59 -3.40 2.54 -5.92
C SER A 59 -2.01 2.66 -5.29
N LEU A 60 -1.32 1.53 -5.20
CA LEU A 60 0.08 1.43 -4.77
C LEU A 60 0.97 0.85 -5.86
N ALA A 61 2.17 1.43 -5.98
CA ALA A 61 3.28 0.85 -6.72
C ALA A 61 4.56 1.00 -5.91
N LEU A 62 5.31 -0.09 -5.76
CA LEU A 62 6.60 -0.11 -5.08
C LEU A 62 7.70 -0.15 -6.16
N LYS A 63 8.60 0.84 -6.15
CA LYS A 63 9.76 0.88 -7.04
C LYS A 63 11.02 1.12 -6.23
N VAL A 64 11.97 0.19 -6.29
CA VAL A 64 13.26 0.32 -5.60
C VAL A 64 14.14 1.29 -6.38
N ARG A 65 14.63 2.32 -5.68
CA ARG A 65 15.42 3.51 -6.12
C ARG A 65 14.58 4.70 -6.58
N LEU A 66 14.27 5.55 -5.59
CA LEU A 66 13.81 6.94 -5.68
C LEU A 66 12.44 7.12 -6.36
N PHE A 67 11.54 7.80 -5.64
CA PHE A 67 10.14 8.11 -5.97
C PHE A 67 9.11 7.06 -5.52
N TYR A 68 8.59 7.28 -4.30
CA TYR A 68 7.29 6.76 -3.90
C TYR A 68 6.22 7.53 -4.66
N GLN A 69 5.70 6.95 -5.75
CA GLN A 69 4.48 7.47 -6.35
C GLN A 69 3.31 6.72 -5.75
N ILE A 70 2.87 7.20 -4.59
CA ILE A 70 1.56 6.87 -4.06
C ILE A 70 0.58 7.44 -5.07
N ALA A 71 -0.08 6.59 -5.85
CA ALA A 71 -1.11 6.99 -6.80
C ALA A 71 -2.42 7.29 -6.04
N ALA A 72 -2.33 8.10 -4.98
CA ALA A 72 -3.47 8.79 -4.40
C ALA A 72 -3.64 10.10 -5.19
N PHE A 73 -4.35 10.00 -6.32
CA PHE A 73 -5.12 11.09 -6.93
C PHE A 73 -4.42 12.36 -7.46
N ARG A 74 -3.10 12.56 -7.32
CA ARG A 74 -2.48 13.86 -7.70
C ARG A 74 -1.76 13.95 -9.06
N LEU A 75 -1.55 12.86 -9.80
CA LEU A 75 -0.76 12.92 -11.04
C LEU A 75 -1.48 12.62 -12.36
N LEU A 76 -2.59 11.88 -12.38
CA LEU A 76 -3.31 11.64 -13.64
C LEU A 76 -4.00 12.92 -14.17
N SER A 77 -4.47 13.83 -13.31
CA SER A 77 -5.09 15.09 -13.77
C SER A 77 -4.09 16.18 -14.17
N LYS A 78 -2.85 16.16 -13.67
CA LYS A 78 -1.84 17.18 -13.99
C LYS A 78 -0.92 16.82 -15.16
N LEU A 79 -0.74 15.54 -15.48
CA LEU A 79 0.03 15.10 -16.65
C LEU A 79 -0.83 14.94 -17.91
N ILE A 80 -2.14 14.69 -17.79
CA ILE A 80 -3.03 14.71 -18.96
C ILE A 80 -3.34 16.15 -19.41
N ASN A 81 -3.37 17.14 -18.50
CA ASN A 81 -3.66 18.55 -18.82
C ASN A 81 -2.43 19.46 -19.04
N ARG A 82 -1.23 18.90 -19.28
CA ARG A 82 -0.06 19.71 -19.71
C ARG A 82 0.49 19.33 -21.07
N SER A 83 -0.21 18.47 -21.81
CA SER A 83 0.10 18.17 -23.21
C SER A 83 -1.04 18.53 -24.18
N MET A 84 -1.86 19.52 -23.82
CA MET A 84 -2.63 20.36 -24.75
C MET A 84 -2.49 21.83 -24.33
#